data_AF-A0A955QFG9-F1
#
_entry.id   AF-A0A955QFG9-F1
#
_cell.length_a   1.000
_cell.length_b   1.000
_cell.length_c   1.000
_cell.angle_alpha   90.00
_cell.angle_beta   90.00
_cell.angle_gamma   90.00
#
_symmetry.space_group_name_H-M   'P 1'
#
loop_
_entity.id
_entity.type
_entity.pdbx_description
1 polymer ?
#
loop_
_entity_poly.entity_id
_entity_poly.type
_entity_poly.pdbx_seq_one_letter_code
_entity_poly.pdbx_strand_id
1 'polypeptide(L)'
;MTLNERIGQLCMIGIEGPEVTPDLRAWMKEFQPGGVIVFSRNLIHAEQIAQLTNELQTIAGDTPLLIAIDQEGGRVSRLPPDFTIFPPASLIATSGSTELAYQAAAVTAKELRAVGINM
;
A
#
# COMPACT_ATOMS: atom_id res chain seq x y z
N MET A 1 -4.64 -24.56 -2.92
CA MET A 1 -3.45 -23.91 -3.48
C MET A 1 -2.43 -24.94 -3.96
N THR A 2 -1.84 -24.74 -5.14
CA THR A 2 -0.69 -25.53 -5.62
C THR A 2 0.60 -25.17 -4.88
N LEU A 3 1.69 -25.92 -5.08
CA LEU A 3 3.00 -25.56 -4.48
C LEU A 3 3.49 -24.20 -4.97
N ASN A 4 3.35 -23.91 -6.27
CA ASN A 4 3.77 -22.63 -6.84
C ASN A 4 2.97 -21.47 -6.23
N GLU A 5 1.66 -21.64 -6.05
CA GLU A 5 0.82 -20.64 -5.39
C GLU A 5 1.27 -20.40 -3.94
N ARG A 6 1.55 -21.47 -3.18
CA ARG A 6 2.05 -21.35 -1.81
C ARG A 6 3.39 -20.61 -1.75
N ILE A 7 4.27 -20.81 -2.73
CA ILE A 7 5.53 -20.07 -2.84
C ILE A 7 5.25 -18.60 -3.17
N GLY A 8 4.35 -18.33 -4.13
CA GLY A 8 3.91 -16.97 -4.47
C GLY A 8 3.42 -16.20 -3.24
N GLN A 9 2.63 -16.85 -2.38
CA GLN A 9 2.14 -16.25 -1.13
C GLN A 9 3.22 -15.83 -0.12
N LEU A 10 4.47 -16.31 -0.27
CA LEU A 10 5.61 -15.89 0.56
C LEU A 10 6.31 -14.63 0.03
N CYS A 11 5.91 -14.14 -1.14
CA CYS A 11 6.54 -13.03 -1.82
C CYS A 11 5.69 -11.75 -1.75
N MET A 12 6.36 -10.63 -1.48
CA MET A 12 5.85 -9.28 -1.68
C MET A 12 6.63 -8.64 -2.83
N ILE A 13 5.91 -8.11 -3.83
CA ILE A 13 6.52 -7.58 -5.05
C ILE A 13 6.18 -6.10 -5.26
N GLY A 14 7.11 -5.36 -5.86
CA GLY A 14 6.84 -4.00 -6.31
C GLY A 14 6.24 -3.98 -7.72
N ILE A 15 5.55 -2.89 -8.06
CA ILE A 15 5.04 -2.64 -9.42
C ILE A 15 5.65 -1.36 -10.00
N GLU A 16 5.70 -1.27 -11.33
CA GLU A 16 6.42 -0.22 -12.03
C GLU A 16 5.65 1.10 -12.11
N GLY A 17 4.37 1.05 -12.49
CA GLY A 17 3.57 2.24 -12.80
C GLY A 17 2.31 2.38 -11.94
N PRO A 18 1.51 3.44 -12.19
CA PRO A 18 0.27 3.71 -11.47
C PRO A 18 -0.93 2.89 -11.96
N GLU A 19 -0.75 2.05 -12.97
CA GLU A 19 -1.83 1.32 -13.63
C GLU A 19 -1.48 -0.16 -13.76
N VAL A 20 -2.51 -1.01 -13.78
CA VAL A 20 -2.32 -2.43 -14.08
C VAL A 20 -2.22 -2.64 -15.58
N THR A 21 -1.00 -2.88 -16.05
CA THR A 21 -0.76 -3.23 -17.46
C THR A 21 -1.21 -4.66 -17.77
N PRO A 22 -1.45 -5.00 -19.05
CA PRO A 22 -1.73 -6.38 -19.45
C PRO A 22 -0.65 -7.37 -19.00
N ASP A 23 0.63 -6.96 -19.07
CA ASP A 23 1.77 -7.78 -18.64
C ASP A 23 1.77 -8.01 -17.13
N LEU A 24 1.53 -6.96 -16.33
CA LEU A 24 1.43 -7.09 -14.87
C LEU A 24 0.25 -8.00 -14.49
N ARG A 25 -0.89 -7.84 -15.17
CA ARG A 25 -2.07 -8.69 -14.95
C ARG A 25 -1.79 -10.16 -15.26
N ALA A 26 -1.11 -10.45 -16.39
CA ALA A 26 -0.73 -11.80 -16.75
C ALA A 26 0.24 -12.40 -15.72
N TRP A 27 1.26 -11.63 -15.34
CA TRP A 27 2.25 -12.02 -14.34
C TRP A 27 1.63 -12.34 -12.98
N MET A 28 0.74 -11.48 -12.49
CA MET A 28 0.05 -11.71 -11.22
C MET A 28 -0.84 -12.95 -11.24
N LYS A 29 -1.50 -13.24 -12.37
CA LYS A 29 -2.30 -14.47 -12.53
C LYS A 29 -1.44 -15.73 -12.56
N GLU A 30 -0.24 -15.64 -13.12
CA GLU A 30 0.67 -16.78 -13.21
C GLU A 30 1.35 -17.09 -11.87
N PHE A 31 1.84 -16.07 -11.16
CA PHE A 31 2.66 -16.26 -9.97
C PHE A 31 1.92 -16.08 -8.64
N GLN A 32 0.77 -15.39 -8.65
CA GLN A 32 -0.11 -15.20 -7.48
C GLN A 32 0.65 -14.80 -6.19
N PRO A 33 1.34 -13.64 -6.18
CA PRO A 33 2.07 -13.17 -5.02
C PRO A 33 1.14 -12.98 -3.81
N GLY A 34 1.70 -13.07 -2.59
CA GLY A 34 0.96 -12.82 -1.35
C GLY A 34 0.75 -11.33 -1.06
N GLY A 35 1.61 -10.47 -1.62
CA GLY A 35 1.46 -9.04 -1.48
C GLY A 35 2.12 -8.19 -2.55
N VAL A 36 1.71 -6.93 -2.57
CA VAL A 36 2.25 -5.87 -3.42
C VAL A 36 2.68 -4.71 -2.52
N ILE A 37 3.87 -4.16 -2.74
CA ILE A 37 4.32 -2.92 -2.12
C ILE A 37 4.30 -1.77 -3.13
N VAL A 38 3.65 -0.66 -2.77
CA VAL A 38 3.53 0.53 -3.62
C VAL A 38 4.50 1.63 -3.20
N PHE A 39 4.98 2.39 -4.18
CA PHE A 39 5.88 3.53 -4.03
C PHE A 39 5.27 4.76 -4.68
N SER A 40 5.89 5.94 -4.50
CA SER A 40 5.38 7.21 -5.07
C SER A 40 5.13 7.18 -6.57
N ARG A 41 5.86 6.35 -7.35
CA ARG A 41 5.64 6.18 -8.80
C ARG A 41 4.30 5.50 -9.15
N ASN A 42 3.63 4.88 -8.17
CA ASN A 42 2.37 4.18 -8.33
C ASN A 42 1.16 5.02 -7.86
N LEU A 43 1.41 6.16 -7.21
CA LEU A 43 0.41 6.92 -6.43
C LEU A 43 0.26 8.34 -6.98
N ILE A 44 -0.88 8.63 -7.61
CA ILE A 44 -1.13 9.91 -8.26
C ILE A 44 -2.10 10.79 -7.46
N HIS A 45 -3.32 10.29 -7.22
CA HIS A 45 -4.36 10.94 -6.42
C HIS A 45 -5.28 9.88 -5.81
N ALA A 46 -6.06 10.24 -4.79
CA ALA A 46 -6.81 9.26 -3.99
C ALA A 46 -7.71 8.31 -4.81
N GLU A 47 -8.44 8.85 -5.79
CA GLU A 47 -9.31 8.07 -6.67
C GLU A 47 -8.53 7.04 -7.51
N GLN A 48 -7.40 7.43 -8.11
CA GLN A 48 -6.56 6.53 -8.89
C GLN A 48 -5.98 5.41 -8.02
N ILE A 49 -5.56 5.73 -6.79
CA ILE A 49 -5.01 4.72 -5.87
C ILE A 49 -6.10 3.70 -5.51
N ALA A 50 -7.32 4.14 -5.22
CA ALA A 50 -8.44 3.25 -4.94
C ALA A 50 -8.79 2.36 -6.15
N GLN A 51 -8.71 2.88 -7.38
CA GLN A 51 -8.90 2.10 -8.59
C GLN A 51 -7.81 1.02 -8.75
N LEU A 52 -6.54 1.41 -8.60
CA LEU A 52 -5.39 0.51 -8.67
C LEU A 52 -5.49 -0.63 -7.66
N THR A 53 -5.74 -0.32 -6.38
CA THR A 53 -5.81 -1.36 -5.33
C THR A 53 -7.00 -2.30 -5.53
N ASN A 54 -8.16 -1.79 -5.95
CA ASN A 54 -9.32 -2.62 -6.28
C ASN A 54 -9.05 -3.56 -7.47
N GLU A 55 -8.36 -3.06 -8.50
CA GLU A 55 -7.99 -3.88 -9.67
C GLU A 55 -7.01 -4.98 -9.29
N LEU A 56 -6.00 -4.67 -8.46
CA LEU A 56 -5.05 -5.66 -7.93
C LEU A 56 -5.77 -6.75 -7.11
N GLN A 57 -6.69 -6.36 -6.21
CA GLN A 57 -7.48 -7.32 -5.43
C GLN A 57 -8.39 -8.18 -6.33
N THR A 58 -8.98 -7.59 -7.37
CA THR A 58 -9.80 -8.33 -8.35
C THR A 58 -8.97 -9.39 -9.08
N ILE A 59 -7.70 -9.11 -9.37
CA ILE A 59 -6.80 -10.08 -10.01
C ILE A 59 -6.38 -11.19 -9.05
N ALA A 60 -6.19 -10.87 -7.77
CA ALA A 60 -5.81 -11.83 -6.74
C ALA A 60 -6.89 -12.89 -6.48
N GLY A 61 -8.16 -12.53 -6.65
CA GLY A 61 -9.29 -13.46 -6.53
C GLY A 61 -9.55 -13.87 -5.08
N ASP A 62 -9.59 -15.18 -4.82
CA ASP A 62 -10.03 -15.73 -3.53
C ASP A 62 -9.04 -15.53 -2.38
N THR A 63 -7.77 -15.27 -2.69
CA THR A 63 -6.74 -14.97 -1.68
C THR A 63 -6.35 -13.50 -1.78
N PRO A 64 -6.85 -12.63 -0.88
CA PRO A 64 -6.59 -11.20 -0.95
C PRO A 64 -5.11 -10.86 -0.79
N LEU A 65 -4.65 -9.83 -1.49
CA LEU A 65 -3.29 -9.31 -1.35
C LEU A 65 -3.12 -8.52 -0.05
N LEU A 66 -1.94 -8.67 0.55
CA LEU A 66 -1.36 -7.62 1.37
C LEU A 66 -0.88 -6.50 0.45
N ILE A 67 -1.45 -5.31 0.58
CA ILE A 67 -1.04 -4.12 -0.16
C ILE A 67 -0.36 -3.18 0.83
N ALA A 68 0.96 -3.05 0.70
CA ALA A 68 1.84 -2.39 1.65
C ALA A 68 2.42 -1.07 1.15
N ILE A 69 2.82 -0.20 2.07
CA ILE A 69 3.45 1.10 1.79
C ILE A 69 4.43 1.50 2.91
N ASP A 70 5.49 2.24 2.57
CA ASP A 70 6.31 2.94 3.56
C ASP A 70 5.70 4.33 3.87
N GLN A 71 4.70 4.39 4.74
CA GLN A 71 4.01 5.64 5.11
C GLN A 71 4.31 6.05 6.57
N GLU A 72 5.55 6.44 6.84
CA GLU A 72 6.04 6.77 8.18
C GLU A 72 5.78 8.23 8.61
N GLY A 73 5.64 9.12 7.62
CA GLY A 73 5.61 10.57 7.81
C GLY A 73 6.97 11.24 7.53
N GLY A 74 6.96 12.56 7.41
CA GLY A 74 8.16 13.32 7.05
C GLY A 74 8.75 12.90 5.70
N ARG A 75 10.04 12.53 5.68
CA ARG A 75 10.77 12.18 4.45
C ARG A 75 10.33 10.84 3.84
N VAL A 76 9.80 9.92 4.66
CA VAL A 76 9.32 8.61 4.21
C VAL A 76 7.79 8.63 4.21
N SER A 77 7.27 9.38 3.24
CA SER A 77 5.84 9.48 2.94
C SER A 77 5.70 9.33 1.43
N ARG A 78 4.92 8.34 0.98
CA ARG A 78 4.72 8.08 -0.46
C ARG A 78 3.44 8.68 -1.00
N LEU A 79 2.44 8.93 -0.14
CA LEU A 79 1.14 9.45 -0.54
C LEU A 79 1.25 10.87 -1.16
N PRO A 80 0.42 11.17 -2.17
CA PRO A 80 0.37 12.48 -2.82
C PRO A 80 -0.27 13.55 -1.92
N PRO A 81 -0.26 14.84 -2.31
CA PRO A 81 -0.76 15.96 -1.50
C PRO A 81 -2.24 15.93 -1.10
N ASP A 82 -3.05 15.03 -1.69
CA ASP A 82 -4.46 14.82 -1.31
C ASP A 82 -4.63 14.26 0.12
N PHE A 83 -3.54 13.76 0.71
CA PHE A 83 -3.51 13.10 2.01
C PHE A 83 -2.91 13.98 3.10
N THR A 84 -3.17 13.63 4.36
CA THR A 84 -2.62 14.36 5.48
C THR A 84 -1.11 14.14 5.58
N ILE A 85 -0.34 15.23 5.58
CA ILE A 85 1.11 15.19 5.71
C ILE A 85 1.50 15.32 7.18
N PHE A 86 1.94 14.21 7.78
CA PHE A 86 2.49 14.21 9.14
C PHE A 86 3.99 14.52 9.16
N PRO A 87 4.50 15.16 10.22
CA PRO A 87 5.93 15.36 10.39
C PRO A 87 6.67 14.03 10.65
N PRO A 88 8.01 14.02 10.62
CA PRO A 88 8.79 12.85 11.03
C PRO A 88 8.43 12.40 12.44
N ALA A 89 8.43 11.08 12.69
CA ALA A 89 8.12 10.51 14.00
C ALA A 89 8.97 11.08 15.15
N SER A 90 10.22 11.46 14.88
CA SER A 90 11.10 12.12 15.86
C SER A 90 10.55 13.46 16.35
N LEU A 91 9.84 14.21 15.51
CA LEU A 91 9.20 15.47 15.92
C LEU A 91 7.94 15.20 16.74
N ILE A 92 7.17 14.17 16.40
CA ILE A 92 6.04 13.76 17.24
C ILE A 92 6.53 13.34 18.63
N ALA A 93 7.66 12.63 18.71
CA ALA A 93 8.26 12.20 19.96
C ALA A 93 8.67 13.36 20.88
N THR A 94 9.07 14.53 20.35
CA THR A 94 9.43 15.68 21.19
C THR A 94 8.25 16.25 21.98
N SER A 95 7.01 15.95 21.56
CA SER A 95 5.80 16.31 22.32
C SER A 95 5.65 15.53 23.63
N GLY A 96 6.31 14.38 23.77
CA GLY A 96 6.15 13.46 24.91
C GLY A 96 4.77 12.81 25.02
N SER A 97 3.89 12.99 24.03
CA SER A 97 2.50 12.51 24.05
C SER A 97 2.32 11.26 23.20
N THR A 98 2.06 10.13 23.85
CA THR A 98 1.67 8.88 23.17
C THR A 98 0.31 9.00 22.49
N GLU A 99 -0.58 9.86 23.00
CA GLU A 99 -1.88 10.14 22.40
C GLU A 99 -1.71 10.82 21.03
N LEU A 100 -0.81 11.80 20.90
CA LEU A 100 -0.54 12.42 19.61
C LEU A 100 0.06 11.44 18.60
N ALA A 101 0.94 10.54 19.06
CA ALA A 101 1.48 9.48 18.22
C ALA A 101 0.38 8.52 17.74
N TYR A 102 -0.54 8.12 18.62
CA TYR A 102 -1.68 7.28 18.28
C TYR A 102 -2.61 7.98 17.28
N GLN A 103 -2.94 9.25 17.50
CA GLN A 103 -3.83 10.01 16.60
C GLN A 103 -3.24 10.17 15.20
N ALA A 104 -1.94 10.47 15.09
CA ALA A 104 -1.26 10.54 13.79
C ALA A 104 -1.34 9.19 13.06
N ALA A 105 -0.97 8.10 13.73
CA ALA A 105 -1.03 6.76 13.16
C ALA A 105 -2.47 6.34 12.79
N ALA A 106 -3.48 6.70 13.60
CA ALA A 106 -4.87 6.39 13.35
C ALA A 106 -5.41 7.11 12.11
N VAL A 107 -5.05 8.37 11.89
CA VAL A 107 -5.40 9.11 10.68
C VAL A 107 -4.72 8.48 9.46
N THR A 108 -3.41 8.21 9.54
CA THR A 108 -2.69 7.54 8.45
C THR A 108 -3.33 6.19 8.09
N ALA A 109 -3.60 5.33 9.08
CA ALA A 109 -4.24 4.04 8.86
C ALA A 109 -5.64 4.17 8.23
N LYS A 110 -6.43 5.16 8.67
CA LYS A 110 -7.76 5.44 8.10
C LYS A 110 -7.68 5.86 6.65
N GLU A 111 -6.76 6.76 6.31
CA GLU A 111 -6.54 7.24 4.94
C GLU A 111 -6.03 6.13 4.01
N LEU A 112 -5.06 5.34 4.47
CA LEU A 112 -4.55 4.17 3.71
C LEU A 112 -5.66 3.16 3.43
N ARG A 113 -6.44 2.82 4.46
CA ARG A 113 -7.55 1.87 4.32
C ARG A 113 -8.63 2.37 3.37
N ALA A 114 -8.86 3.68 3.32
CA ALA A 114 -9.85 4.29 2.42
C ALA A 114 -9.49 4.10 0.93
N VAL A 115 -8.20 3.93 0.61
CA VAL A 115 -7.73 3.69 -0.77
C VAL A 115 -7.24 2.25 -0.99
N GLY A 116 -7.61 1.32 -0.11
CA GLY A 116 -7.36 -0.11 -0.27
C GLY A 116 -5.95 -0.59 0.11
N ILE A 117 -5.11 0.28 0.67
CA ILE A 117 -3.83 -0.11 1.28
C ILE A 117 -4.12 -0.68 2.67
N ASN A 118 -3.61 -1.88 2.96
CA ASN A 118 -4.01 -2.65 4.14
C ASN A 118 -2.83 -3.14 4.99
N MET A 119 -1.61 -2.71 4.65
CA MET A 119 -0.38 -2.95 5.39
C MET A 119 0.54 -1.73 5.39
#